data_AF-A0A6G4ZUK9-F1
#
_entry.id   AF-A0A6G4ZUK9-F1
#
_cell.length_a   1.000
_cell.length_b   1.000
_cell.length_c   1.000
_cell.angle_alpha   90.00
_cell.angle_beta   90.00
_cell.angle_gamma   90.00
#
_symmetry.space_group_name_H-M   'P 1'
#
loop_
_entity.id
_entity.type
_entity.pdbx_description
1 polymer ?
#
loop_
_entity_poly.entity_id
_entity_poly.type
_entity_poly.pdbx_seq_one_letter_code
_entity_poly.pdbx_strand_id
1 'polypeptide(L)'
;MALKTIVEHMKKLLLVISHDLEKAGRGNKAAAQRVRTNTIKFAKTAKQYRKESISGGRKGAKKKKTTKRKVAKKKKTTRKKTTRKVTRKKTTARRKRRR
;
A
#
# COMPACT_ATOMS: atom_id res chain seq x y z
N MET A 1 8.76 8.50 -13.88
CA MET A 1 9.64 7.63 -14.71
C MET A 1 9.02 7.57 -16.10
N ALA A 2 9.82 7.52 -17.16
CA ALA A 2 9.26 7.35 -18.51
C ALA A 2 8.44 6.06 -18.58
N LEU A 3 7.30 6.07 -19.30
CA LEU A 3 6.40 4.90 -19.38
C LEU A 3 7.16 3.63 -19.83
N LYS A 4 8.10 3.78 -20.78
CA LYS A 4 8.94 2.70 -21.28
C LYS A 4 9.78 2.05 -20.18
N THR A 5 10.41 2.84 -19.30
CA THR A 5 11.23 2.29 -18.21
C THR A 5 10.37 1.58 -17.15
N ILE A 6 9.15 2.06 -16.92
CA ILE A 6 8.19 1.38 -16.03
C ILE A 6 7.78 0.03 -16.62
N VAL A 7 7.49 -0.03 -17.92
CA VAL A 7 7.14 -1.28 -18.62
C VAL A 7 8.27 -2.29 -18.54
N GLU A 8 9.51 -1.88 -18.82
CA GLU A 8 10.69 -2.74 -18.69
C GLU A 8 10.88 -3.24 -17.24
N HIS A 9 10.67 -2.36 -16.25
CA HIS A 9 10.75 -2.74 -14.85
C HIS A 9 9.66 -3.75 -14.45
N MET A 10 8.42 -3.56 -14.93
CA MET A 10 7.34 -4.52 -14.72
C MET A 10 7.65 -5.89 -15.35
N LYS A 11 8.18 -5.92 -16.58
CA LYS A 11 8.59 -7.17 -17.25
C LYS A 11 9.66 -7.91 -16.46
N LYS A 12 10.70 -7.21 -16.00
CA LYS A 12 11.77 -7.79 -15.15
C LYS A 12 11.20 -8.37 -13.86
N LEU A 13 10.31 -7.64 -13.18
CA LEU A 13 9.67 -8.13 -11.96
C LEU A 13 8.83 -9.39 -12.21
N LEU A 14 8.07 -9.44 -13.31
CA LEU A 14 7.29 -10.62 -13.67
C LEU A 14 8.17 -11.84 -13.91
N LEU A 15 9.29 -11.69 -14.63
CA LEU A 15 10.26 -12.76 -14.85
C LEU A 15 10.81 -13.34 -13.54
N VAL A 16 11.22 -12.46 -12.61
CA VAL A 16 11.72 -12.89 -11.30
C VAL A 16 10.63 -13.61 -10.50
N ILE A 17 9.41 -13.09 -10.50
CA ILE A 17 8.27 -13.70 -9.80
C ILE A 17 7.96 -15.09 -10.37
N SER A 18 7.92 -15.24 -11.69
CA SER A 18 7.65 -16.53 -12.34
C SER A 18 8.69 -17.58 -11.95
N HIS A 19 9.98 -17.23 -12.01
CA HIS A 19 11.05 -18.14 -11.64
C HIS A 19 11.05 -18.49 -10.14
N ASP A 20 10.74 -17.54 -9.26
CA ASP A 20 10.61 -17.83 -7.83
C ASP A 20 9.34 -18.65 -7.52
N LEU A 21 8.25 -18.52 -8.30
CA LEU A 21 7.04 -19.34 -8.18
C LEU A 21 7.31 -20.80 -8.47
N GLU A 22 8.09 -21.12 -9.50
CA GLU A 22 8.49 -22.51 -9.79
C GLU A 22 9.25 -23.14 -8.62
N LYS A 23 10.17 -22.38 -8.02
CA LYS A 23 10.93 -22.83 -6.84
C LYS A 23 10.05 -22.96 -5.61
N ALA A 24 9.10 -22.04 -5.42
CA ALA A 24 8.15 -22.09 -4.32
C ALA A 24 7.23 -23.31 -4.41
N GLY A 25 6.77 -23.66 -5.63
CA GLY A 25 5.97 -24.86 -5.89
C GLY A 25 6.69 -26.16 -5.52
N ARG A 26 8.02 -26.19 -5.62
CA ARG A 26 8.88 -27.30 -5.17
C ARG A 26 9.16 -27.31 -3.65
N GLY A 27 8.47 -26.46 -2.88
CA GLY A 27 8.62 -26.39 -1.42
C GLY A 27 9.70 -25.44 -0.91
N ASN A 28 10.31 -24.61 -1.76
CA ASN A 28 11.31 -23.64 -1.31
C ASN A 28 10.66 -22.43 -0.59
N LYS A 29 10.72 -22.44 0.75
CA LYS A 29 10.16 -21.38 1.61
C LYS A 29 10.79 -20.00 1.37
N ALA A 30 12.08 -19.94 1.05
CA ALA A 30 12.75 -18.66 0.78
C ALA A 30 12.26 -18.05 -0.54
N ALA A 31 12.07 -18.89 -1.57
CA ALA A 31 11.48 -18.45 -2.83
C ALA A 31 10.05 -17.93 -2.63
N ALA A 32 9.22 -18.63 -1.85
CA ALA A 32 7.87 -18.16 -1.51
C ALA A 32 7.87 -16.77 -0.83
N GLN A 33 8.82 -16.52 0.07
CA GLN A 33 8.96 -15.21 0.70
C GLN A 33 9.43 -14.11 -0.27
N ARG A 34 10.32 -14.46 -1.21
CA ARG A 34 10.73 -13.55 -2.30
C ARG A 34 9.56 -13.21 -3.21
N VAL A 35 8.76 -14.21 -3.62
CA VAL A 35 7.52 -14.00 -4.40
C VAL A 35 6.63 -12.98 -3.71
N ARG A 36 6.34 -13.16 -2.41
CA ARG A 36 5.50 -12.25 -1.61
C ARG A 36 6.02 -10.81 -1.63
N THR A 37 7.33 -10.65 -1.45
CA THR A 37 7.97 -9.32 -1.45
C THR A 37 7.93 -8.69 -2.83
N ASN A 38 8.20 -9.46 -3.88
CA ASN A 38 8.23 -8.99 -5.25
C ASN A 38 6.83 -8.66 -5.78
N THR A 39 5.77 -9.35 -5.33
CA THR A 39 4.39 -8.98 -5.67
C THR A 39 4.00 -7.62 -5.08
N ILE A 40 4.44 -7.31 -3.86
CA ILE A 40 4.22 -5.98 -3.25
C ILE A 40 4.93 -4.89 -4.05
N LYS A 41 6.17 -5.14 -4.50
CA LYS A 41 6.91 -4.21 -5.36
C LYS A 41 6.20 -4.02 -6.70
N PHE A 42 5.80 -5.12 -7.35
CA PHE A 42 5.06 -5.10 -8.60
C PHE A 42 3.75 -4.31 -8.49
N ALA A 43 3.00 -4.46 -7.39
CA ALA A 43 1.78 -3.68 -7.16
C ALA A 43 2.04 -2.17 -7.09
N LYS A 44 3.17 -1.74 -6.49
CA LYS A 44 3.57 -0.32 -6.46
C LYS A 44 3.92 0.19 -7.86
N THR A 45 4.71 -0.55 -8.62
CA THR A 45 5.06 -0.21 -10.01
C THR A 45 3.84 -0.19 -10.91
N ALA A 46 2.91 -1.15 -10.75
CA ALA A 46 1.66 -1.19 -11.51
C ALA A 46 0.78 0.04 -11.24
N LYS A 47 0.74 0.54 -10.00
CA LYS A 47 0.07 1.82 -9.69
C LYS A 47 0.71 3.01 -10.41
N GLN A 48 2.04 3.05 -10.50
CA GLN A 48 2.75 4.08 -11.26
C GLN A 48 2.45 3.97 -12.75
N TYR A 49 2.48 2.76 -13.31
CA TYR A 49 2.12 2.49 -14.70
C TYR A 49 0.71 2.99 -15.03
N ARG A 50 -0.29 2.71 -14.18
CA ARG A 50 -1.67 3.20 -14.37
C ARG A 50 -1.75 4.74 -14.42
N LYS A 51 -0.94 5.44 -13.62
CA LYS A 51 -0.91 6.91 -13.64
C LYS A 51 -0.26 7.45 -14.92
N GLU A 52 0.87 6.87 -15.31
CA GLU A 52 1.68 7.35 -16.44
C GLU A 52 1.09 6.97 -17.80
N SER A 53 0.44 5.81 -17.91
CA SER A 53 -0.28 5.41 -19.14
C SER A 53 -1.45 6.34 -19.45
N ILE A 54 -2.17 6.78 -18.41
CA ILE A 54 -3.26 7.75 -18.55
C ILE A 54 -2.73 9.17 -18.81
N SER A 55 -1.61 9.57 -18.17
CA SER A 55 -1.02 10.90 -18.38
C SER A 55 -0.51 11.08 -19.82
N GLY A 56 0.05 10.03 -20.42
CA GLY A 56 0.47 10.00 -21.82
C GLY A 56 -0.72 10.11 -22.79
N GLY A 57 -1.83 9.41 -22.52
CA GLY A 57 -3.04 9.48 -23.35
C GLY A 57 -3.85 10.77 -23.17
N ARG A 58 -3.81 11.40 -21.99
CA ARG A 58 -4.57 12.63 -21.69
C ARG A 58 -3.93 13.92 -22.18
N LYS A 59 -2.66 13.92 -22.64
CA LYS A 59 -2.09 15.11 -23.29
C LYS A 59 -2.78 15.46 -24.63
N GLY A 60 -3.59 14.55 -25.20
CA GLY A 60 -4.47 14.83 -26.34
C GLY A 60 -5.96 14.97 -26.02
N ALA A 61 -6.42 14.58 -24.82
CA ALA A 61 -7.83 14.61 -24.47
C ALA A 61 -8.18 15.92 -23.73
N LYS A 62 -8.66 16.90 -24.50
CA LYS A 62 -9.18 18.19 -24.03
C LYS A 62 -9.98 18.03 -22.72
N LYS A 63 -9.61 18.82 -21.72
CA LYS A 63 -10.30 18.96 -20.43
C LYS A 63 -11.81 19.16 -20.65
N LYS A 64 -12.65 18.16 -20.36
CA LYS A 64 -14.06 18.44 -20.04
C LYS A 64 -14.08 19.10 -18.66
N LYS A 65 -14.35 20.41 -18.65
CA LYS A 65 -14.64 21.19 -17.44
C LYS A 65 -15.87 20.59 -16.76
N THR A 66 -15.67 19.78 -15.72
CA THR A 66 -16.74 19.53 -14.75
C THR A 66 -16.72 20.68 -13.76
N THR A 67 -17.68 21.58 -13.94
CA THR A 67 -18.05 22.68 -13.05
C THR A 67 -18.14 22.20 -11.60
N LYS A 68 -17.38 22.87 -10.72
CA LYS A 68 -17.46 22.69 -9.27
C LYS A 68 -18.87 23.07 -8.81
N ARG A 69 -19.72 22.09 -8.48
CA ARG A 69 -20.90 22.35 -7.66
C ARG A 69 -20.43 22.55 -6.21
N LYS A 70 -20.38 23.81 -5.79
CA LYS A 70 -20.24 24.19 -4.37
C LYS A 70 -21.46 23.61 -3.63
N VAL A 71 -21.26 22.64 -2.74
CA VAL A 71 -22.23 22.34 -1.69
C VAL A 71 -21.70 22.94 -0.40
N ALA A 72 -22.53 23.81 0.16
CA ALA A 72 -22.22 24.72 1.24
C ALA A 72 -21.81 23.98 2.53
N LYS A 73 -20.85 24.58 3.24
CA LYS A 73 -20.54 24.31 4.64
C LYS A 73 -21.82 24.34 5.47
N LYS A 74 -22.12 23.26 6.20
CA LYS A 74 -22.91 23.34 7.42
C LYS A 74 -21.99 23.12 8.62
N LYS A 75 -21.68 24.22 9.31
CA LYS A 75 -20.99 24.27 10.59
C LYS A 75 -22.05 24.06 11.68
N LYS A 76 -21.92 23.05 12.52
CA LYS A 76 -22.56 23.00 13.85
C LYS A 76 -21.61 22.29 14.82
N THR A 77 -20.80 23.08 15.53
CA THR A 77 -20.96 23.42 16.97
C THR A 77 -20.46 22.32 17.89
N THR A 78 -19.28 22.60 18.45
CA THR A 78 -18.72 22.09 19.70
C THR A 78 -19.76 21.89 20.79
N ARG A 79 -19.71 20.74 21.49
CA ARG A 79 -19.92 20.72 22.94
C ARG A 79 -19.08 19.64 23.62
N LYS A 80 -18.70 19.98 24.84
CA LYS A 80 -17.51 19.60 25.61
C LYS A 80 -17.90 18.60 26.70
N LYS A 81 -16.99 17.66 26.98
CA LYS A 81 -16.77 16.89 28.23
C LYS A 81 -17.94 16.11 28.84
N THR A 82 -17.69 14.82 29.11
CA THR A 82 -17.67 14.30 30.50
C THR A 82 -16.63 13.20 30.67
N THR A 83 -15.84 13.40 31.72
CA THR A 83 -14.87 12.51 32.35
C THR A 83 -15.52 11.28 32.96
N ARG A 84 -14.87 10.11 32.89
CA ARG A 84 -14.77 9.25 34.07
C ARG A 84 -13.50 8.40 34.06
N LYS A 85 -12.78 8.56 35.16
CA LYS A 85 -11.50 7.97 35.57
C LYS A 85 -11.85 6.92 36.61
N VAL A 86 -11.47 5.65 36.40
CA VAL A 86 -11.39 4.61 37.44
C VAL A 86 -10.20 3.71 37.04
N THR A 87 -8.97 4.10 37.40
CA THR A 87 -8.14 3.52 38.50
C THR A 87 -7.79 2.04 38.27
N ARG A 88 -6.54 1.73 37.87
CA ARG A 88 -5.42 1.20 38.72
C ARG A 88 -5.81 -0.11 39.45
N LYS A 89 -5.07 -1.22 39.36
CA LYS A 89 -3.71 -1.37 39.92
C LYS A 89 -3.09 -2.74 39.53
N LYS A 90 -1.78 -2.70 39.23
CA LYS A 90 -0.68 -3.67 39.47
C LYS A 90 -1.00 -5.12 39.86
N THR A 91 -0.30 -6.05 39.22
CA THR A 91 0.61 -6.98 39.92
C THR A 91 1.91 -7.19 39.14
N THR A 92 2.99 -6.76 39.80
CA THR A 92 4.38 -7.14 39.57
C THR A 92 4.61 -8.59 39.98
N ALA A 93 5.28 -9.40 39.16
CA ALA A 93 5.96 -10.60 39.67
C ALA A 93 7.19 -10.95 38.79
N ARG A 94 8.30 -10.35 39.18
CA ARG A 94 9.67 -10.85 39.02
C ARG A 94 9.73 -12.34 39.39
N ARG A 95 10.14 -13.23 38.48
CA ARG A 95 10.67 -14.55 38.85
C ARG A 95 12.08 -14.72 38.27
N LYS A 96 13.04 -14.42 39.14
CA LYS A 96 14.47 -14.66 39.01
C LYS A 96 14.72 -16.17 39.22
N ARG A 97 15.57 -16.76 38.36
CA ARG A 97 16.43 -17.96 38.56
C ARG A 97 15.80 -19.31 38.98
N ARG A 98 16.10 -20.35 38.20
CA ARG A 98 16.83 -21.59 38.61
C ARG A 98 16.61 -22.70 37.56
N ARG A 99 17.63 -23.04 36.79
CA ARG A 99 18.43 -24.28 36.91
C ARG A 99 19.62 -24.17 35.95
#